data_AF-A0A7V8XQV1-F1
#
_entry.id   AF-A0A7V8XQV1-F1
#
_cell.length_a   1.000
_cell.length_b   1.000
_cell.length_c   1.000
_cell.angle_alpha   90.00
_cell.angle_beta   90.00
_cell.angle_gamma   90.00
#
_symmetry.space_group_name_H-M   'P 1'
#
loop_
_entity.id
_entity.type
_entity.pdbx_description
1 polymer ?
#
loop_
_entity_poly.entity_id
_entity_poly.type
_entity_poly.pdbx_seq_one_letter_code
_entity_poly.pdbx_strand_id
1 'polypeptide(L)'
;MNQTKVDGYPTARGEDVTVHMSHVGPNYFRTLGSRVVKGRECRKADNAAAPAVGVVNEARAQKYWAGRDPIGGRFEQYGGWITAIGIVENAVTTEVNGSPVPFAYLAFNQSVTGQHSVALDPVHLFVRTQDQAADAVATVARIASYIPARPAARLNPVAALRDD
;
A
#
# COMPACT_ATOMS: atom_id res chain seq x y z
N MET A 1 -17.02 13.36 -11.44
CA MET A 1 -16.12 12.60 -10.54
C MET A 1 -16.02 13.36 -9.24
N ASN A 2 -16.32 12.74 -8.09
CA ASN A 2 -16.22 13.43 -6.79
C ASN A 2 -14.75 13.67 -6.47
N GLN A 3 -14.43 14.89 -6.03
CA GLN A 3 -13.09 15.27 -5.63
C GLN A 3 -12.73 14.57 -4.31
N THR A 4 -11.65 13.80 -4.31
CA THR A 4 -11.05 13.22 -3.11
C THR A 4 -10.64 14.32 -2.13
N LYS A 5 -11.00 14.16 -0.85
CA LYS A 5 -10.73 15.13 0.22
C LYS A 5 -9.84 14.55 1.31
N VAL A 6 -9.13 15.42 2.01
CA VAL A 6 -8.53 15.11 3.31
C VAL A 6 -9.23 15.98 4.35
N ASP A 7 -9.67 15.36 5.44
CA ASP A 7 -10.42 16.03 6.49
C ASP A 7 -9.62 17.22 7.05
N GLY A 8 -10.21 18.42 7.06
CA GLY A 8 -9.56 19.66 7.48
C GLY A 8 -8.36 20.15 6.64
N TYR A 9 -8.16 19.62 5.42
CA TYR A 9 -7.20 20.17 4.46
C TYR A 9 -7.95 20.96 3.38
N PRO A 10 -7.60 22.24 3.14
CA PRO A 10 -8.25 23.04 2.10
C PRO A 10 -7.72 22.63 0.72
N THR A 11 -8.37 21.65 0.08
CA THR A 11 -8.00 21.20 -1.27
C THR A 11 -8.15 22.35 -2.27
N ALA A 12 -7.07 22.71 -2.95
CA ALA A 12 -7.11 23.76 -3.97
C ALA A 12 -7.95 23.32 -5.19
N ARG A 13 -8.49 24.29 -5.92
CA ARG A 13 -9.23 24.00 -7.16
C ARG A 13 -8.30 23.34 -8.18
N GLY A 14 -8.64 22.13 -8.61
CA GLY A 14 -7.83 21.35 -9.55
C GLY A 14 -6.67 20.57 -8.91
N GLU A 15 -6.50 20.63 -7.58
CA GLU A 15 -5.59 19.72 -6.89
C GLU A 15 -6.20 18.32 -6.86
N ASP A 16 -5.46 17.36 -7.43
CA ASP A 16 -5.80 15.96 -7.35
C ASP A 16 -5.12 15.32 -6.13
N VAL A 17 -5.94 14.96 -5.15
CA VAL A 17 -5.51 14.29 -3.90
C VAL A 17 -5.47 12.76 -4.08
N THR A 18 -5.90 12.26 -5.25
CA THR A 18 -6.19 10.83 -5.54
C THR A 18 -4.99 10.07 -6.09
N VAL A 19 -3.89 10.74 -6.44
CA VAL A 19 -3.04 10.26 -7.54
C VAL A 19 -2.25 8.98 -7.23
N HIS A 20 -1.95 8.64 -5.97
CA HIS A 20 -1.10 7.49 -5.67
C HIS A 20 -1.57 6.65 -4.48
N MET A 21 -1.98 5.42 -4.80
CA MET A 21 -2.31 4.41 -3.81
C MET A 21 -2.03 2.99 -4.28
N SER A 22 -1.97 2.05 -3.33
CA SER A 22 -1.92 0.62 -3.59
C SER A 22 -2.70 -0.13 -2.53
N HIS A 23 -3.18 -1.32 -2.87
CA HIS A 23 -3.81 -2.23 -1.92
C HIS A 23 -2.77 -3.23 -1.40
N VAL A 24 -2.59 -3.25 -0.09
CA VAL A 24 -1.54 -4.06 0.54
C VAL A 24 -2.14 -5.09 1.49
N GLY A 25 -1.57 -6.29 1.44
CA GLY A 25 -1.88 -7.35 2.38
C GLY A 25 -1.25 -7.10 3.76
N PRO A 26 -1.62 -7.91 4.76
CA PRO A 26 -0.97 -7.88 6.07
C PRO A 26 0.54 -8.13 5.97
N ASN A 27 1.32 -7.48 6.83
CA ASN A 27 2.79 -7.60 6.91
C ASN A 27 3.55 -7.10 5.67
N TYR A 28 2.91 -6.32 4.78
CA TYR A 28 3.53 -5.86 3.53
C TYR A 28 4.82 -5.09 3.77
N PHE A 29 4.80 -4.09 4.66
CA PHE A 29 5.96 -3.25 4.92
C PHE A 29 7.08 -4.04 5.59
N ARG A 30 6.74 -4.92 6.55
CA ARG A 30 7.70 -5.84 7.15
C ARG A 30 8.34 -6.75 6.11
N THR A 31 7.56 -7.22 5.13
CA THR A 31 8.05 -8.09 4.05
C THR A 31 8.99 -7.33 3.12
N LEU A 32 8.70 -6.07 2.80
CA LEU A 32 9.56 -5.23 1.98
C LEU A 32 10.72 -4.59 2.76
N GLY A 33 10.69 -4.64 4.09
CA GLY A 33 11.70 -4.03 4.96
C GLY A 33 11.52 -2.52 5.11
N SER A 34 10.35 -1.99 4.73
CA SER A 34 9.99 -0.60 4.95
C SER A 34 9.61 -0.37 6.40
N ARG A 35 10.15 0.67 7.01
CA ARG A 35 9.91 1.03 8.40
C ARG A 35 8.58 1.76 8.57
N VAL A 36 7.74 1.25 9.48
CA VAL A 36 6.60 2.01 10.00
C VAL A 36 7.14 3.04 10.99
N VAL A 37 6.99 4.32 10.65
CA VAL A 37 7.47 5.48 11.41
C VAL A 37 6.59 5.74 12.64
N LYS A 38 5.27 5.61 12.48
CA LYS A 38 4.29 5.84 13.53
C LYS A 38 3.04 4.98 13.32
N GLY A 39 2.37 4.59 14.39
CA GLY A 39 1.13 3.81 14.33
C GLY A 39 1.37 2.35 13.99
N ARG A 40 0.54 1.77 13.11
CA ARG A 40 0.60 0.36 12.74
C ARG A 40 0.37 0.13 11.25
N GLU A 41 0.86 -0.99 10.74
CA GLU A 41 0.48 -1.49 9.42
C GLU A 41 -0.91 -2.13 9.39
N CYS A 42 -1.42 -2.41 8.18
CA CYS A 42 -2.62 -3.19 7.95
C CYS A 42 -2.44 -4.62 8.48
N ARG A 43 -3.48 -5.15 9.12
CA ARG A 43 -3.51 -6.48 9.73
C ARG A 43 -4.63 -7.31 9.13
N LYS A 44 -4.56 -8.63 9.32
CA LYS A 44 -5.62 -9.56 8.88
C LYS A 44 -7.01 -9.20 9.44
N ALA A 45 -7.04 -8.60 10.63
CA ALA A 45 -8.27 -8.16 11.29
C ALA A 45 -8.95 -6.94 10.63
N ASP A 46 -8.21 -6.15 9.83
CA ASP A 46 -8.76 -5.00 9.08
C ASP A 46 -9.54 -5.48 7.85
N ASN A 47 -10.56 -6.30 8.07
CA ASN A 47 -11.37 -6.92 7.01
C ASN A 47 -12.61 -6.07 6.66
N ALA A 48 -13.41 -6.57 5.74
CA ALA A 48 -14.68 -6.00 5.29
C ALA A 48 -15.64 -5.53 6.39
N ALA A 49 -15.65 -6.20 7.54
CA ALA A 49 -16.53 -5.88 8.66
C ALA A 49 -15.92 -4.84 9.62
N ALA A 50 -14.65 -4.47 9.43
CA ALA A 50 -13.97 -3.46 10.21
C ALA A 50 -14.09 -2.06 9.55
N PRO A 51 -13.92 -0.97 10.32
CA PRO A 51 -13.83 0.38 9.74
C PRO A 51 -12.75 0.46 8.65
N ALA A 52 -12.99 1.27 7.62
CA ALA A 52 -12.05 1.45 6.52
C ALA A 52 -10.75 2.15 6.97
N VAL A 53 -9.61 1.53 6.68
CA VAL A 53 -8.30 1.97 7.17
C VAL A 53 -7.21 1.91 6.10
N GLY A 54 -6.19 2.75 6.27
CA GLY A 54 -5.01 2.78 5.42
C GLY A 54 -3.78 3.33 6.12
N VAL A 55 -2.62 3.10 5.52
CA VAL A 55 -1.32 3.64 5.93
C VAL A 55 -0.92 4.70 4.91
N VAL A 56 -0.29 5.79 5.34
CA VAL A 56 0.23 6.82 4.44
C VAL A 56 1.74 6.89 4.55
N ASN A 57 2.44 7.39 3.53
CA ASN A 57 3.86 7.68 3.68
C ASN A 57 4.13 9.04 4.35
N GLU A 58 5.37 9.29 4.74
CA GLU A 58 5.82 10.56 5.32
C GLU A 58 5.47 11.76 4.46
N ALA A 59 5.63 11.69 3.14
CA ALA A 59 5.30 12.78 2.23
C ALA A 59 3.81 13.15 2.25
N ARG A 60 2.93 12.16 2.26
CA ARG A 60 1.48 12.38 2.33
C ARG A 60 1.06 12.91 3.70
N ALA A 61 1.66 12.40 4.77
CA ALA A 61 1.49 12.92 6.12
C ALA A 61 1.91 14.39 6.21
N GLN A 62 3.11 14.73 5.71
CA GLN A 62 3.64 16.08 5.73
C GLN A 62 2.79 17.05 4.90
N LYS A 63 2.35 16.64 3.70
CA LYS A 63 1.57 17.50 2.81
C LYS A 63 0.19 17.83 3.40
N TYR A 64 -0.56 16.82 3.82
CA TYR A 64 -1.98 17.01 4.16
C TYR A 64 -2.25 17.14 5.66
N TRP A 65 -1.27 16.83 6.51
CA TRP A 65 -1.37 16.96 7.96
C TRP A 65 -0.20 17.74 8.57
N ALA A 66 0.38 18.68 7.82
CA ALA A 66 1.36 19.62 8.36
C ALA A 66 0.86 20.26 9.67
N GLY A 67 1.64 20.12 10.75
CA GLY A 67 1.31 20.70 12.06
C GLY A 67 0.21 19.99 12.85
N ARG A 68 -0.31 18.84 12.38
CA ARG A 68 -1.34 18.04 13.08
C ARG A 68 -1.00 16.55 13.03
N ASP A 69 -1.57 15.75 13.93
CA ASP A 69 -1.34 14.30 13.92
C ASP A 69 -2.05 13.65 12.71
N PRO A 70 -1.33 12.97 11.80
CA PRO A 70 -1.96 12.25 10.71
C PRO A 70 -2.70 10.99 11.19
N ILE A 71 -2.29 10.40 12.31
CA ILE A 71 -2.93 9.19 12.85
C ILE A 71 -4.34 9.53 13.36
N GLY A 72 -5.33 8.76 12.91
CA GLY A 72 -6.74 9.04 13.12
C GLY A 72 -7.33 10.08 12.15
N GLY A 73 -6.48 10.77 11.39
CA GLY A 73 -6.90 11.61 10.28
C GLY A 73 -7.60 10.80 9.19
N ARG A 74 -8.51 11.44 8.45
CA ARG A 74 -9.31 10.77 7.42
C ARG A 74 -9.09 11.38 6.05
N PHE A 75 -9.14 10.54 5.03
CA PHE A 75 -9.14 10.95 3.64
C PHE A 75 -10.21 10.16 2.88
N GLU A 76 -10.86 10.80 1.92
CA GLU A 76 -11.83 10.12 1.07
C GLU A 76 -11.09 9.26 0.05
N GLN A 77 -11.66 8.12 -0.28
CA GLN A 77 -11.21 7.28 -1.37
C GLN A 77 -12.37 6.41 -1.83
N TYR A 78 -12.56 6.32 -3.13
CA TYR A 78 -13.69 5.60 -3.73
C TYR A 78 -15.08 6.05 -3.22
N GLY A 79 -15.21 7.28 -2.70
CA GLY A 79 -16.46 7.80 -2.15
C GLY A 79 -16.72 7.43 -0.68
N GLY A 80 -15.78 6.74 -0.01
CA GLY A 80 -15.81 6.45 1.42
C GLY A 80 -14.66 7.10 2.17
N TRP A 81 -14.82 7.31 3.49
CA TRP A 81 -13.74 7.79 4.34
C TRP A 81 -12.83 6.65 4.78
N ILE A 82 -11.52 6.87 4.67
CA ILE A 82 -10.47 5.97 5.14
C ILE A 82 -9.71 6.65 6.27
N THR A 83 -9.52 5.92 7.37
CA THR A 83 -8.74 6.40 8.52
C THR A 83 -7.27 6.03 8.37
N ALA A 84 -6.38 7.01 8.51
CA ALA A 84 -4.94 6.80 8.55
C ALA A 84 -4.55 6.18 9.91
N ILE A 85 -4.06 4.94 9.89
CA ILE A 85 -3.68 4.17 11.09
C ILE A 85 -2.17 4.00 11.26
N GLY A 86 -1.38 4.44 10.27
CA GLY A 86 0.07 4.35 10.28
C GLY A 86 0.72 5.32 9.31
N ILE A 87 1.98 5.62 9.59
CA ILE A 87 2.90 6.35 8.71
C ILE A 87 4.06 5.42 8.40
N VAL A 88 4.38 5.23 7.12
CA VAL A 88 5.57 4.49 6.65
C VAL A 88 6.58 5.47 6.07
N GLU A 89 7.85 5.11 6.11
CA GLU A 89 8.89 5.88 5.42
C GLU A 89 8.62 5.97 3.92
N ASN A 90 9.12 7.03 3.28
CA ASN A 90 9.00 7.17 1.84
C ASN A 90 9.74 6.05 1.10
N ALA A 91 9.09 5.44 0.10
CA ALA A 91 9.75 4.48 -0.76
C ALA A 91 10.89 5.17 -1.54
N VAL A 92 12.05 4.51 -1.63
CA VAL A 92 13.15 4.98 -2.46
C VAL A 92 12.75 4.88 -3.92
N THR A 93 12.61 6.03 -4.58
CA THR A 93 12.42 6.12 -6.03
C THR A 93 13.78 6.13 -6.74
N THR A 94 13.85 5.61 -7.96
CA THR A 94 15.07 5.62 -8.79
C THR A 94 15.49 7.04 -9.21
N GLU A 95 14.60 8.02 -9.08
CA GLU A 95 14.91 9.42 -9.30
C GLU A 95 15.72 9.99 -8.13
N VAL A 96 17.03 10.19 -8.37
CA VAL A 96 18.01 10.72 -7.40
C VAL A 96 17.64 12.12 -6.87
N ASN A 97 16.74 12.84 -7.54
CA ASN A 97 16.31 14.19 -7.17
C ASN A 97 14.78 14.38 -7.11
N GLY A 98 14.01 13.27 -7.15
CA GLY A 98 12.56 13.31 -7.06
C GLY A 98 12.11 13.62 -5.63
N SER A 99 11.26 14.63 -5.44
CA SER A 99 10.60 14.83 -4.14
C SER A 99 9.72 13.63 -3.83
N PRO A 100 9.73 13.08 -2.60
CA PRO A 100 8.94 11.90 -2.29
C PRO A 100 7.45 12.11 -2.59
N VAL A 101 6.87 11.18 -3.33
CA VAL A 101 5.48 11.27 -3.82
C VAL A 101 4.50 10.95 -2.69
N PRO A 102 3.50 11.80 -2.38
CA PRO A 102 2.43 11.46 -1.43
C PRO A 102 1.67 10.18 -1.79
N PHE A 103 1.74 9.14 -0.95
CA PHE A 103 1.20 7.80 -1.24
C PHE A 103 0.33 7.25 -0.10
N ALA A 104 -0.70 6.48 -0.42
CA ALA A 104 -1.48 5.70 0.56
C ALA A 104 -1.53 4.20 0.24
N TYR A 105 -1.55 3.38 1.28
CA TYR A 105 -1.60 1.93 1.21
C TYR A 105 -2.87 1.46 1.94
N LEU A 106 -3.82 0.92 1.18
CA LEU A 106 -5.14 0.54 1.69
C LEU A 106 -5.17 -0.95 2.04
N ALA A 107 -5.94 -1.32 3.05
CA ALA A 107 -6.06 -2.71 3.48
C ALA A 107 -6.73 -3.57 2.37
N PHE A 108 -5.97 -4.48 1.75
CA PHE A 108 -6.44 -5.33 0.64
C PHE A 108 -7.67 -6.17 1.01
N ASN A 109 -7.77 -6.58 2.28
CA ASN A 109 -8.88 -7.32 2.86
C ASN A 109 -10.19 -6.51 2.99
N GLN A 110 -10.19 -5.22 2.66
CA GLN A 110 -11.38 -4.36 2.59
C GLN A 110 -11.81 -4.09 1.13
N SER A 111 -10.94 -4.35 0.15
CA SER A 111 -11.18 -4.08 -1.28
C SER A 111 -12.14 -5.05 -1.94
N VAL A 112 -12.40 -6.22 -1.31
CA VAL A 112 -13.11 -7.34 -1.95
C VAL A 112 -14.63 -7.29 -1.70
N THR A 113 -15.10 -6.47 -0.78
CA THR A 113 -16.51 -6.46 -0.35
C THR A 113 -17.26 -5.23 -0.82
N GLY A 114 -17.91 -5.35 -1.98
CA GLY A 114 -19.25 -4.81 -2.18
C GLY A 114 -19.42 -3.58 -3.08
N GLN A 115 -18.42 -2.70 -3.24
CA GLN A 115 -18.61 -1.47 -4.05
C GLN A 115 -17.46 -1.12 -5.00
N HIS A 116 -16.26 -1.67 -4.79
CA HIS A 116 -15.08 -1.35 -5.59
C HIS A 116 -14.36 -2.62 -6.01
N SER A 117 -14.90 -3.28 -7.03
CA SER A 117 -14.13 -4.24 -7.82
C SER A 117 -13.01 -3.45 -8.51
N VAL A 118 -11.87 -3.29 -7.84
CA VAL A 118 -10.64 -2.92 -8.53
C VAL A 118 -10.41 -4.03 -9.55
N ALA A 119 -10.62 -3.70 -10.84
CA ALA A 119 -10.19 -4.53 -11.94
C ALA A 119 -8.72 -4.87 -11.66
N LEU A 120 -8.49 -6.14 -11.33
CA LEU A 120 -7.30 -6.56 -10.61
C LEU A 120 -6.06 -6.28 -11.46
N ASP A 121 -5.32 -5.24 -11.09
CA ASP A 121 -3.86 -5.24 -11.28
C ASP A 121 -3.33 -6.62 -10.85
N PRO A 122 -2.26 -7.13 -11.49
CA PRO A 122 -1.66 -8.37 -11.08
C PRO A 122 -1.38 -8.31 -9.57
N VAL A 123 -2.00 -9.21 -8.81
CA VAL A 123 -1.74 -9.35 -7.40
C VAL A 123 -0.32 -9.89 -7.26
N HIS A 124 0.59 -9.07 -6.75
CA HIS A 124 1.95 -9.47 -6.47
C HIS A 124 2.04 -10.09 -5.08
N LEU A 125 2.61 -11.29 -5.00
CA LEU A 125 3.00 -11.90 -3.74
C LEU A 125 4.49 -11.63 -3.50
N PHE A 126 4.78 -10.92 -2.42
CA PHE A 126 6.15 -10.71 -1.97
C PHE A 126 6.51 -11.74 -0.90
N VAL A 127 7.69 -12.36 -1.05
CA VAL A 127 8.23 -13.32 -0.09
C VAL A 127 9.62 -12.84 0.31
N ARG A 128 9.87 -12.74 1.62
CA ARG A 128 11.20 -12.48 2.18
C ARG A 128 11.79 -13.78 2.72
N THR A 129 13.02 -14.07 2.34
CA THR A 129 13.79 -15.24 2.77
C THR A 129 14.87 -14.81 3.79
N GLN A 130 15.37 -15.76 4.58
CA GLN A 130 16.55 -15.55 5.43
C GLN A 130 17.85 -15.73 4.63
N ASP A 131 17.86 -16.70 3.72
CA ASP A 131 18.97 -17.00 2.81
C ASP A 131 18.81 -16.29 1.45
N GLN A 132 19.71 -16.60 0.50
CA GLN A 132 19.68 -16.03 -0.85
C GLN A 132 18.34 -16.32 -1.54
N ALA A 133 17.73 -15.28 -2.12
CA ALA A 133 16.39 -15.39 -2.72
C ALA A 133 16.34 -16.42 -3.86
N ALA A 134 17.44 -16.61 -4.60
CA ALA A 134 17.55 -17.58 -5.69
C ALA A 134 17.28 -19.02 -5.23
N ASP A 135 17.76 -19.38 -4.03
CA ASP A 135 17.63 -20.73 -3.47
C ASP A 135 16.17 -21.06 -3.09
N ALA A 136 15.37 -20.03 -2.81
CA ALA A 136 13.96 -20.19 -2.46
C ALA A 136 13.02 -20.30 -3.67
N VAL A 137 13.47 -19.92 -4.88
CA VAL A 137 12.60 -19.82 -6.07
C VAL A 137 11.88 -21.15 -6.35
N ALA A 138 12.60 -22.26 -6.37
CA ALA A 138 12.02 -23.58 -6.65
C ALA A 138 10.99 -24.00 -5.60
N THR A 139 11.27 -23.73 -4.33
CA THR A 139 10.36 -24.03 -3.22
C THR A 139 9.09 -23.19 -3.29
N VAL A 140 9.22 -21.88 -3.54
CA VAL A 140 8.08 -20.97 -3.69
C VAL A 140 7.26 -21.33 -4.92
N ALA A 141 7.89 -21.65 -6.05
CA ALA A 141 7.21 -22.09 -7.27
C ALA A 141 6.39 -23.36 -7.04
N ARG A 142 6.96 -24.35 -6.34
CA ARG A 142 6.25 -25.59 -5.99
C ARG A 142 5.03 -25.30 -5.11
N ILE A 143 5.16 -24.46 -4.08
CA ILE A 143 4.01 -24.10 -3.22
C ILE A 143 2.95 -23.34 -4.02
N ALA A 144 3.37 -22.38 -4.86
CA ALA A 144 2.47 -21.59 -5.70
C ALA A 144 1.71 -22.44 -6.73
N SER A 145 2.29 -23.55 -7.22
CA SER A 145 1.60 -24.47 -8.14
C SER A 145 0.38 -25.17 -7.53
N TYR A 146 0.26 -25.23 -6.20
CA TYR A 146 -0.91 -25.77 -5.52
C TYR A 146 -2.07 -24.76 -5.41
N ILE A 147 -1.88 -23.51 -5.84
CA ILE A 147 -2.95 -22.49 -5.86
C ILE A 147 -3.70 -22.61 -7.20
N PRO A 148 -4.87 -23.28 -7.24
CA PRO A 148 -5.46 -23.75 -8.50
C PRO A 148 -6.03 -22.61 -9.36
N ALA A 149 -6.26 -21.43 -8.77
CA ALA A 149 -7.04 -20.37 -9.38
C ALA A 149 -6.25 -19.46 -10.33
N ARG A 150 -4.92 -19.33 -10.16
CA ARG A 150 -4.03 -18.53 -11.03
C ARG A 150 -2.58 -19.03 -10.90
N PRO A 151 -2.01 -19.70 -11.92
CA PRO A 151 -0.59 -19.99 -11.94
C PRO A 151 0.21 -18.69 -11.76
N ALA A 152 1.22 -18.69 -10.89
CA ALA A 152 2.11 -17.54 -10.76
C ALA A 152 2.78 -17.30 -12.12
N ALA A 153 2.45 -16.19 -12.77
CA ALA A 153 2.88 -15.93 -14.15
C ALA A 153 4.39 -15.68 -14.25
N ARG A 154 5.01 -15.13 -13.19
CA ARG A 154 6.46 -14.89 -13.06
C ARG A 154 6.90 -14.91 -11.60
N LEU A 155 8.10 -15.42 -11.34
CA LEU A 155 8.73 -15.50 -10.03
C LEU A 155 10.17 -15.00 -10.17
N ASN A 156 10.41 -13.75 -9.77
CA ASN A 156 11.71 -13.10 -9.88
C ASN A 156 12.16 -12.60 -8.49
N PRO A 157 13.45 -12.72 -8.14
CA PRO A 157 14.00 -12.00 -7.00
C PRO A 157 13.77 -10.50 -7.15
N VAL A 158 13.38 -9.81 -6.07
CA VAL A 158 13.13 -8.35 -6.10
C VAL A 158 14.37 -7.56 -6.52
N ALA A 159 15.58 -8.07 -6.22
CA ALA A 159 16.83 -7.48 -6.69
C ALA A 159 16.89 -7.39 -8.22
N ALA A 160 16.36 -8.37 -8.94
CA ALA A 160 16.34 -8.39 -10.40
C ALA A 160 15.30 -7.42 -11.01
N LEU A 161 14.47 -6.76 -10.19
CA LEU A 161 13.48 -5.77 -10.64
C LEU A 161 13.96 -4.32 -10.47
N ARG A 162 15.18 -4.12 -9.94
CA ARG A 162 15.75 -2.78 -9.67
C ARG A 162 16.67 -2.28 -10.79
N ASP A 163 17.05 -3.15 -11.71
CA ASP A 163 18.06 -2.91 -12.74
C ASP A 163 17.47 -2.77 -14.17
N ASP A 164 16.13 -2.68 -14.29
CA ASP A 164 15.38 -2.43 -15.53
C ASP A 164 14.80 -1.00 -15.55
#